data_AF-A0A0S9SIP3-F1
#
_entry.id   AF-A0A0S9SIP3-F1
#
_cell.length_a   1.000
_cell.length_b   1.000
_cell.length_c   1.000
_cell.angle_alpha   90.00
_cell.angle_beta   90.00
_cell.angle_gamma   90.00
#
_symmetry.space_group_name_H-M   'P 1'
#
loop_
_entity.id
_entity.type
_entity.pdbx_description
1 polymer ?
#
loop_
_entity_poly.entity_id
_entity_poly.type
_entity_poly.pdbx_seq_one_letter_code
_entity_poly.pdbx_strand_id
1 'polypeptide(L)'
;MPNFALRLPDHVMVQAKSAADEDNVSINQLLVAFIAEGLGHRRGLRALQERSARADVGAALALLDRAPDVPASPGDAMRPER
;
A
#
# COMPACT_ATOMS: atom_id res chain seq x y z
N MET A 1 17.87 17.84 10.11
CA MET A 1 17.12 17.44 8.90
C MET A 1 17.25 18.56 7.88
N PRO A 2 17.36 18.27 6.57
CA PRO A 2 17.28 19.32 5.56
C PRO A 2 15.91 19.99 5.61
N ASN A 3 15.88 21.32 5.54
CA ASN A 3 14.64 22.09 5.46
C ASN A 3 14.35 22.40 3.98
N PHE A 4 13.14 22.10 3.52
CA PHE A 4 12.71 22.36 2.14
C PHE A 4 11.47 23.24 2.16
N ALA A 5 11.59 24.46 1.62
CA ALA A 5 10.48 25.38 1.51
C ALA A 5 9.59 24.99 0.32
N LEU A 6 8.47 24.34 0.61
CA LEU A 6 7.46 23.97 -0.38
C LEU A 6 6.50 25.13 -0.63
N ARG A 7 6.31 25.52 -1.90
CA ARG A 7 5.23 26.44 -2.28
C ARG A 7 4.02 25.63 -2.74
N LEU A 8 2.86 25.93 -2.17
CA LEU A 8 1.59 25.28 -2.48
C LEU A 8 0.60 26.33 -2.98
N PRO A 9 -0.31 25.97 -3.90
CA PRO A 9 -1.47 26.80 -4.19
C PRO A 9 -2.32 27.04 -2.93
N ASP A 10 -2.95 28.21 -2.82
CA ASP A 10 -3.70 28.59 -1.61
C ASP A 10 -4.79 27.57 -1.25
N HIS A 11 -5.54 27.08 -2.24
CA HIS A 11 -6.59 26.09 -2.00
C HIS A 11 -6.05 24.77 -1.42
N VAL A 12 -4.84 24.36 -1.82
CA VAL A 12 -4.17 23.16 -1.28
C VAL A 12 -3.72 23.42 0.15
N MET A 13 -3.21 24.62 0.45
CA MET A 13 -2.80 24.99 1.80
C MET A 13 -4.00 24.97 2.76
N VAL A 14 -5.17 25.47 2.34
CA VAL A 14 -6.40 25.42 3.14
C VAL A 14 -6.81 23.99 3.45
N GLN A 15 -6.78 23.11 2.45
CA GLN A 15 -7.11 21.69 2.63
C GLN A 15 -6.12 20.98 3.56
N ALA A 16 -4.82 21.20 3.35
CA ALA A 16 -3.78 20.60 4.19
C ALA A 16 -3.88 21.07 5.65
N LYS A 17 -4.30 22.32 5.87
CA LYS A 17 -4.55 22.84 7.21
C LYS A 17 -5.75 22.16 7.87
N SER A 18 -6.88 22.04 7.17
CA SER A 18 -8.07 21.33 7.70
C SER A 18 -7.72 19.90 8.10
N ALA A 19 -7.05 19.16 7.22
CA ALA A 19 -6.64 17.79 7.49
C ALA A 19 -5.67 17.69 8.68
N ALA A 20 -4.71 18.61 8.79
CA ALA A 20 -3.77 18.62 9.91
C ALA A 20 -4.46 18.93 11.25
N ASP A 21 -5.45 19.83 11.22
CA ASP A 21 -6.26 20.18 12.38
C ASP A 21 -7.16 18.99 12.81
N GLU A 22 -7.77 18.27 11.84
CA GLU A 22 -8.56 17.05 12.07
C GLU A 22 -7.72 15.92 12.70
N ASP A 23 -6.48 15.74 12.23
CA ASP A 23 -5.55 14.74 12.73
C ASP A 23 -4.75 15.19 13.96
N ASN A 24 -4.94 16.44 14.42
CA ASN A 24 -4.22 17.07 15.53
C ASN A 24 -2.69 16.99 15.40
N VAL A 25 -2.17 17.26 14.21
CA VAL A 25 -0.74 17.28 13.87
C VAL A 25 -0.35 18.60 13.22
N SER A 26 0.95 18.90 13.14
CA SER A 26 1.39 20.05 12.34
C SER A 26 1.28 19.75 10.83
N ILE A 27 1.05 20.79 10.03
CA ILE A 27 1.04 20.69 8.56
C ILE A 27 2.32 20.03 8.04
N ASN A 28 3.49 20.37 8.60
CA ASN A 28 4.76 19.78 8.18
C ASN A 28 4.81 18.27 8.45
N GLN A 29 4.30 17.81 9.60
CA GLN A 29 4.23 16.38 9.91
C GLN A 29 3.29 15.65 8.96
N LEU A 30 2.11 16.23 8.69
CA LEU A 30 1.15 15.70 7.73
C LEU A 30 1.78 15.56 6.34
N LEU A 31 2.41 16.62 5.83
CA LEU A 31 3.06 16.61 4.51
C LEU A 31 4.20 15.60 4.43
N VAL A 32 5.00 15.46 5.49
CA VAL A 32 6.07 14.44 5.55
C VAL A 32 5.48 13.04 5.49
N ALA A 33 4.38 12.78 6.21
CA ALA A 33 3.69 11.49 6.18
C ALA A 33 3.17 11.16 4.77
N PHE A 34 2.49 12.10 4.10
CA PHE A 34 1.99 11.90 2.74
C PHE A 34 3.12 11.71 1.71
N ILE A 35 4.24 12.42 1.85
CA ILE A 35 5.41 12.19 0.98
C ILE A 35 5.95 10.78 1.19
N ALA A 36 6.09 10.34 2.45
CA ALA A 36 6.58 9.00 2.76
C ALA A 36 5.64 7.91 2.21
N GLU A 37 4.34 8.09 2.39
CA GLU A 37 3.31 7.18 1.85
C GLU A 37 3.32 7.15 0.33
N GLY A 38 3.31 8.30 -0.34
CA GLY A 38 3.34 8.39 -1.81
C GLY A 38 4.60 7.74 -2.41
N LEU A 39 5.75 7.90 -1.76
CA LEU A 39 6.98 7.20 -2.14
C LEU A 39 6.86 5.68 -1.91
N GLY A 40 6.28 5.27 -0.79
CA GLY A 40 6.01 3.87 -0.47
C GLY A 40 5.11 3.21 -1.51
N HIS A 41 3.98 3.83 -1.82
CA HIS A 41 3.02 3.36 -2.82
C HIS A 41 3.67 3.21 -4.19
N ARG A 42 4.42 4.24 -4.63
CA ARG A 42 5.14 4.20 -5.91
C ARG A 42 6.19 3.08 -5.96
N ARG A 43 6.92 2.84 -4.88
CA ARG A 43 7.88 1.71 -4.79
C ARG A 43 7.15 0.38 -4.82
N GLY A 44 6.07 0.24 -4.05
CA GLY A 44 5.26 -0.98 -4.00
C GLY A 44 4.69 -1.36 -5.38
N LEU A 45 4.14 -0.39 -6.09
CA LEU A 45 3.62 -0.60 -7.44
C LEU A 45 4.72 -1.05 -8.42
N ARG A 46 5.89 -0.39 -8.40
CA ARG A 46 7.04 -0.80 -9.22
C ARG A 46 7.51 -2.21 -8.91
N ALA A 47 7.63 -2.54 -7.62
CA ALA A 47 8.04 -3.87 -7.20
C ALA A 47 7.05 -4.96 -7.66
N LEU A 48 5.75 -4.68 -7.62
CA LEU A 48 4.73 -5.60 -8.15
C LEU A 48 4.85 -5.77 -9.67
N GLN A 49 5.07 -4.69 -10.41
CA GLN A 49 5.29 -4.73 -11.87
C GLN A 49 6.56 -5.50 -12.26
N GLU A 50 7.66 -5.28 -11.54
CA GLU A 50 8.92 -6.02 -11.78
C GLU A 50 8.81 -7.51 -11.45
N ARG A 51 7.96 -7.86 -10.48
CA ARG A 51 7.66 -9.25 -10.16
C ARG A 51 6.73 -9.88 -11.20
N SER A 52 5.68 -9.17 -11.63
CA SER A 52 4.75 -9.68 -12.64
C SER A 52 5.42 -9.87 -14.00
N ALA A 53 6.35 -8.98 -14.38
CA ALA A 53 7.12 -9.11 -15.62
C ALA A 53 7.97 -10.39 -15.70
N ARG A 54 8.31 -10.99 -14.55
CA ARG A 54 9.07 -12.24 -14.45
C ARG A 54 8.20 -13.43 -14.03
N ALA A 55 6.91 -13.22 -13.83
CA ALA A 55 6.00 -14.25 -13.37
C ALA A 55 5.60 -15.16 -14.53
N ASP A 56 5.59 -16.47 -14.27
CA ASP A 56 4.96 -17.46 -15.14
C ASP A 56 3.69 -17.97 -14.45
N VAL A 57 2.55 -17.46 -14.90
CA VAL A 57 1.24 -17.82 -14.36
C VAL A 57 0.92 -19.29 -14.67
N GLY A 58 1.33 -19.80 -15.83
CA GLY A 58 1.10 -21.18 -16.23
C GLY A 58 1.87 -22.15 -15.34
N ALA A 59 3.15 -21.87 -15.08
CA ALA A 59 3.96 -22.68 -14.17
C ALA A 59 3.42 -22.65 -12.73
N ALA A 60 2.92 -21.49 -12.28
CA ALA A 60 2.30 -21.37 -10.96
C ALA A 60 1.00 -22.19 -10.85
N LEU A 61 0.14 -22.15 -11.87
CA LEU A 61 -1.09 -22.97 -11.89
C LEU A 61 -0.78 -24.46 -11.98
N ALA A 62 0.18 -24.86 -12.83
CA ALA A 62 0.60 -26.26 -12.93
C ALA A 62 1.18 -26.80 -11.61
N LEU A 63 1.80 -25.94 -10.80
CA LEU A 63 2.22 -26.32 -9.45
C LEU A 63 1.01 -26.53 -8.52
N LEU A 64 0.01 -25.65 -8.60
CA LEU A 64 -1.22 -25.75 -7.80
C LEU A 64 -2.05 -26.98 -8.15
N ASP A 65 -2.10 -27.38 -9.43
CA ASP A 65 -2.80 -28.59 -9.89
C ASP A 65 -2.21 -29.89 -9.29
N ARG A 66 -0.98 -29.82 -8.75
CA ARG A 66 -0.35 -30.95 -8.04
C ARG A 66 -0.74 -31.03 -6.57
N ALA A 67 -1.41 -30.02 -6.03
CA ALA A 67 -1.89 -30.07 -4.66
C ALA A 67 -2.95 -31.17 -4.54
N PRO A 68 -2.84 -32.05 -3.53
CA PRO A 68 -3.83 -33.11 -3.34
C PRO A 68 -5.17 -32.51 -2.91
N ASP A 69 -6.25 -33.02 -3.50
CA ASP A 69 -7.62 -32.66 -3.12
C ASP A 69 -7.99 -33.39 -1.82
N VAL A 70 -7.58 -32.83 -0.69
CA VAL A 70 -7.82 -33.35 0.66
C VAL A 70 -8.50 -32.29 1.53
N PRO A 71 -9.29 -32.71 2.53
CA PRO A 71 -9.87 -31.78 3.49
C PRO A 71 -8.78 -30.92 4.15
N ALA A 72 -9.12 -29.66 4.41
CA ALA A 72 -8.27 -28.77 5.18
C ALA A 72 -7.92 -29.39 6.55
N SER A 73 -6.71 -29.15 7.02
CA SER A 73 -6.30 -29.61 8.35
C SER A 73 -7.18 -28.99 9.43
N PRO A 74 -7.34 -29.64 10.60
CA PRO A 74 -8.05 -29.06 11.72
C PRO A 74 -7.47 -27.69 12.10
N GLY A 75 -8.28 -26.63 11.98
CA GLY A 75 -7.86 -25.24 12.22
C GLY A 75 -7.65 -24.39 10.95
N ASP A 76 -7.50 -25.03 9.78
CA ASP A 76 -7.35 -24.35 8.48
C ASP A 76 -8.69 -24.14 7.76
N ALA A 77 -9.80 -24.54 8.39
CA ALA A 77 -11.12 -24.33 7.83
C ALA A 77 -11.43 -22.83 7.73
N MET A 78 -11.85 -22.41 6.53
CA MET A 78 -12.34 -21.05 6.31
C MET A 78 -13.45 -20.74 7.31
N ARG A 79 -13.40 -19.54 7.90
CA ARG A 79 -14.50 -19.07 8.76
C ARG A 79 -15.76 -19.00 7.89
N PRO A 80 -16.89 -19.59 8.30
CA PRO A 80 -18.13 -19.46 7.53
C PRO A 80 -18.48 -17.98 7.39
N GLU A 81 -18.85 -17.58 6.17
CA GLU A 81 -19.27 -16.23 5.83
C GLU A 81 -20.41 -15.81 6.77
N ARG A 82 -20.33 -14.60 7.32
CA ARG A 82 -21.37 -14.01 8.17
C ARG A 82 -22.36 -13.22 7.33
#